data_AF-A0AAW2ZAC4-F1
#
_entry.id   AF-A0AAW2ZAC4-F1
#
_cell.length_a   1.000
_cell.length_b   1.000
_cell.length_c   1.000
_cell.angle_alpha   90.00
_cell.angle_beta   90.00
_cell.angle_gamma   90.00
#
_symmetry.space_group_name_H-M   'P 1'
#
loop_
_entity.id
_entity.type
_entity.pdbx_description
1 polymer ?
#
loop_
_entity_poly.entity_id
_entity_poly.type
_entity_poly.pdbx_seq_one_letter_code
_entity_poly.pdbx_strand_id
1 'polypeptide(L)'
;MGKKRTRQLVAKNKLEGKDDDVTKSLKEAEATISQAHQKKVQTNILRNVIVCYVRLLKMDHKSPLLFCAMAGLAKFAHLMNVDLLYDLLDYMRDVLKEQAQDQELPTVTILQSLVTTARLMGGIGAAIDIDMAEFYNQLYRVIPRSLMSDLNDPNEKQSRLLIDALYLFLIKHSKLSLVRVASFVKRMITWACGHCPVHVAIALLEIALELLIKYPNARQLLGGEESGMGSYEPFGNNPDQVNPFATSLWEIYALFDHYHARVRELSKSIVDTCAGPKNKKTQQAAALRKSLKSTQYQDLISDYCPFAGKFKPSVKVPGPNVLQERYQKMMDSSSSKNSKEQKLLFVTPSAISLHESSFIKSLRRQVRDALVDEDSL
;
A
#
# COMPACT_ATOMS: atom_id res chain seq x y z
N MET A 1 86.05 0.32 18.07
CA MET A 1 85.21 0.92 17.01
C MET A 1 83.71 0.58 17.08
N GLY A 2 83.28 -0.58 17.64
CA GLY A 2 81.87 -1.01 17.61
C GLY A 2 80.86 -0.24 18.50
N LYS A 3 81.26 0.24 19.69
CA LYS A 3 80.34 0.91 20.65
C LYS A 3 79.78 2.27 20.18
N LYS A 4 80.48 2.97 19.26
CA LYS A 4 79.99 4.24 18.69
C LYS A 4 78.90 4.01 17.63
N ARG A 5 79.04 2.95 16.81
CA ARG A 5 78.05 2.59 15.78
C ARG A 5 76.73 2.12 16.40
N THR A 6 76.77 1.33 17.47
CA THR A 6 75.55 0.91 18.18
C THR A 6 74.82 2.08 18.84
N ARG A 7 75.52 3.05 19.42
CA ARG A 7 74.87 4.27 19.96
C ARG A 7 74.23 5.14 18.88
N GLN A 8 74.86 5.25 17.70
CA GLN A 8 74.30 5.99 16.57
C GLN A 8 73.04 5.29 15.98
N LEU A 9 73.05 3.97 15.89
CA LEU A 9 71.88 3.19 15.46
C LEU A 9 70.70 3.33 16.42
N VAL A 10 70.95 3.30 17.73
CA VAL A 10 69.90 3.50 18.74
C VAL A 10 69.32 4.92 18.69
N ALA A 11 70.16 5.94 18.48
CA ALA A 11 69.69 7.32 18.33
C ALA A 11 68.85 7.50 17.05
N LYS A 12 69.25 6.86 15.95
CA LYS A 12 68.53 6.88 14.67
C LYS A 12 67.17 6.20 14.78
N ASN A 13 67.08 5.01 15.37
CA ASN A 13 65.81 4.31 15.58
C ASN A 13 64.85 5.08 16.52
N LYS A 14 65.41 5.84 17.48
CA LYS A 14 64.62 6.67 18.40
C LYS A 14 64.13 7.97 17.77
N LEU A 15 64.77 8.43 16.70
CA LEU A 15 64.31 9.54 15.85
C LEU A 15 63.24 9.04 14.87
N GLU A 16 63.48 7.91 14.19
CA GLU A 16 62.50 7.27 13.30
C GLU A 16 61.20 6.94 14.03
N GLY A 17 61.26 6.39 15.26
CA GLY A 17 60.05 6.17 16.07
C GLY A 17 59.31 7.44 16.47
N LYS A 18 60.02 8.57 16.66
CA LYS A 18 59.38 9.87 16.92
C LYS A 18 58.72 10.44 15.66
N ASP A 19 59.36 10.29 14.51
CA ASP A 19 58.79 10.70 13.23
C ASP A 19 57.56 9.84 12.88
N ASP A 20 57.58 8.55 13.20
CA ASP A 20 56.43 7.65 13.05
C ASP A 20 55.27 8.03 14.01
N ASP A 21 55.56 8.38 15.26
CA ASP A 21 54.56 8.88 16.21
C ASP A 21 53.97 10.24 15.77
N VAL A 22 54.79 11.12 15.20
CA VAL A 22 54.35 12.40 14.64
C VAL A 22 53.48 12.19 13.40
N THR A 23 53.85 11.28 12.49
CA THR A 23 53.03 11.00 11.30
C THR A 23 51.71 10.32 11.63
N LYS A 24 51.69 9.46 12.66
CA LYS A 24 50.47 8.85 13.17
C LYS A 24 49.52 9.88 13.79
N SER A 25 50.05 10.75 14.65
CA SER A 25 49.26 11.85 15.24
C SER A 25 48.77 12.86 14.20
N LEU A 26 49.56 13.13 13.15
CA LEU A 26 49.11 13.93 11.99
C LEU A 26 47.99 13.25 11.22
N LYS A 27 48.08 11.93 10.95
CA LYS A 27 46.99 11.19 10.29
C LYS A 27 45.70 11.18 11.12
N GLU A 28 45.80 11.05 12.43
CA GLU A 28 44.64 11.12 13.33
C GLU A 28 44.02 12.53 13.35
N ALA A 29 44.85 13.58 13.36
CA ALA A 29 44.41 14.97 13.23
C ALA A 29 43.76 15.25 11.86
N GLU A 30 44.35 14.79 10.76
CA GLU A 30 43.78 14.95 9.42
C GLU A 30 42.45 14.21 9.26
N ALA A 31 42.35 12.99 9.81
CA ALA A 31 41.11 12.22 9.80
C ALA A 31 39.98 12.93 10.58
N THR A 32 40.29 13.50 11.74
CA THR A 32 39.32 14.25 12.56
C THR A 32 38.91 15.58 11.92
N ILE A 33 39.86 16.32 11.33
CA ILE A 33 39.61 17.56 10.57
C ILE A 33 38.74 17.26 9.34
N SER A 34 38.99 16.16 8.64
CA SER A 34 38.22 15.74 7.48
C SER A 34 36.75 15.44 7.85
N GLN A 35 36.50 14.73 8.95
CA GLN A 35 35.13 14.48 9.42
C GLN A 35 34.40 15.75 9.85
N ALA A 36 35.09 16.66 10.54
CA ALA A 36 34.51 17.94 10.94
C ALA A 36 34.17 18.81 9.72
N HIS A 37 35.07 18.85 8.72
CA HIS A 37 34.84 19.55 7.47
C HIS A 37 33.66 18.95 6.68
N GLN A 38 33.58 17.62 6.59
CA GLN A 38 32.46 16.93 5.94
C GLN A 38 31.11 17.27 6.59
N LYS A 39 31.03 17.24 7.93
CA LYS A 39 29.81 17.65 8.66
C LYS A 39 29.42 19.08 8.33
N LYS A 40 30.38 20.02 8.34
CA LYS A 40 30.14 21.43 8.00
C LYS A 40 29.61 21.59 6.58
N VAL A 41 30.21 20.89 5.61
CA VAL A 41 29.75 20.90 4.21
C VAL A 41 28.35 20.29 4.08
N GLN A 42 28.08 19.16 4.73
CA GLN A 42 26.75 18.53 4.74
C GLN A 42 25.68 19.45 5.32
N THR A 43 25.96 20.16 6.42
CA THR A 43 25.04 21.15 6.99
C THR A 43 24.76 22.30 6.02
N ASN A 44 25.78 22.81 5.33
CA ASN A 44 25.61 23.88 4.33
C ASN A 44 24.78 23.41 3.13
N ILE A 45 25.04 22.19 2.63
CA ILE A 45 24.27 21.59 1.54
C ILE A 45 22.80 21.44 1.97
N LEU A 46 22.57 20.87 3.15
CA LEU A 46 21.23 20.66 3.68
C LEU A 46 20.46 21.98 3.82
N ARG A 47 21.12 23.02 4.36
CA ARG A 47 20.53 24.36 4.49
C ARG A 47 20.13 24.92 3.12
N ASN A 48 21.02 24.84 2.13
CA ASN A 48 20.72 25.33 0.78
C ASN A 48 19.57 24.54 0.11
N VAL A 49 19.55 23.21 0.27
CA VAL A 49 18.48 22.35 -0.26
C VAL A 49 17.13 22.70 0.36
N ILE A 50 17.07 22.87 1.68
CA ILE A 50 15.84 23.26 2.38
C ILE A 50 15.37 24.64 1.92
N VAL A 51 16.28 25.62 1.79
CA VAL A 51 15.93 26.94 1.27
C VAL A 51 15.37 26.87 -0.14
N CYS A 52 15.94 26.02 -1.01
CA CYS A 52 15.39 25.79 -2.35
C CYS A 52 13.97 25.20 -2.28
N TYR A 53 13.72 24.20 -1.43
CA TYR A 53 12.38 23.64 -1.28
C TYR A 53 11.37 24.66 -0.73
N VAL A 54 11.73 25.42 0.30
CA VAL A 54 10.84 26.46 0.86
C VAL A 54 10.58 27.58 -0.13
N ARG A 55 11.56 27.94 -0.97
CA ARG A 55 11.33 28.88 -2.08
C ARG A 55 10.32 28.33 -3.07
N LEU A 56 10.40 27.06 -3.43
CA LEU A 56 9.42 26.40 -4.30
C LEU A 56 8.01 26.38 -3.69
N LEU A 57 7.91 26.21 -2.37
CA LEU A 57 6.62 26.29 -1.66
C LEU A 57 5.96 27.67 -1.87
N LYS A 58 6.73 28.76 -1.79
CA LYS A 58 6.22 30.13 -1.90
C LYS A 58 5.91 30.59 -3.34
N MET A 59 6.08 29.73 -4.35
CA MET A 59 5.83 30.09 -5.74
C MET A 59 4.36 29.83 -6.12
N ASP A 60 4.10 28.76 -6.87
CA ASP A 60 2.76 28.39 -7.33
C ASP A 60 2.33 27.08 -6.68
N HIS A 61 1.20 27.12 -5.97
CA HIS A 61 0.63 25.97 -5.26
C HIS A 61 0.05 24.91 -6.21
N LYS A 62 -0.10 25.19 -7.50
CA LYS A 62 -0.59 24.24 -8.52
C LYS A 62 0.53 23.50 -9.24
N SER A 63 1.78 23.92 -9.06
CA SER A 63 2.91 23.32 -9.75
C SER A 63 3.18 21.89 -9.26
N PRO A 64 3.48 20.92 -10.16
CA PRO A 64 3.92 19.59 -9.75
C PRO A 64 5.22 19.61 -8.93
N LEU A 65 5.96 20.71 -8.97
CA LEU A 65 7.15 20.93 -8.15
C LEU A 65 6.82 21.03 -6.66
N LEU A 66 5.60 21.45 -6.31
CA LEU A 66 5.15 21.51 -4.92
C LEU A 66 5.18 20.12 -4.28
N PHE A 67 4.65 19.11 -4.98
CA PHE A 67 4.70 17.72 -4.55
C PHE A 67 6.13 17.26 -4.26
N CYS A 68 7.05 17.51 -5.19
CA CYS A 68 8.46 17.13 -5.08
C CYS A 68 9.16 17.85 -3.92
N ALA A 69 8.90 19.15 -3.74
CA ALA A 69 9.48 19.94 -2.66
C ALA A 69 9.03 19.42 -1.30
N MET A 70 7.75 19.11 -1.15
CA MET A 70 7.17 18.58 0.09
C MET A 70 7.69 17.17 0.41
N ALA A 71 7.79 16.29 -0.59
CA ALA A 71 8.40 14.99 -0.42
C ALA A 71 9.87 15.08 0.00
N GLY A 72 10.62 16.03 -0.57
CA GLY A 72 12.00 16.33 -0.19
C GLY A 72 12.11 16.82 1.25
N LEU A 73 11.27 17.78 1.65
CA LEU A 73 11.22 18.29 3.02
C LEU A 73 10.87 17.19 4.04
N ALA A 74 9.90 16.33 3.70
CA ALA A 74 9.51 15.20 4.55
C ALA A 74 10.67 14.23 4.83
N LYS A 75 11.61 14.07 3.89
CA LYS A 75 12.80 13.20 4.05
C LYS A 75 13.81 13.79 5.03
N PHE A 76 13.97 15.12 5.00
CA PHE A 76 14.95 15.83 5.82
C PHE A 76 14.36 16.41 7.12
N ALA A 77 13.06 16.21 7.37
CA ALA A 77 12.33 16.67 8.55
C ALA A 77 13.09 16.51 9.88
N HIS A 78 13.71 15.35 10.10
CA HIS A 78 14.43 15.01 11.33
C HIS A 78 15.72 15.82 11.56
N LEU A 79 16.23 16.52 10.55
CA LEU A 79 17.45 17.33 10.60
C LEU A 79 17.16 18.84 10.63
N MET A 80 15.88 19.23 10.67
CA MET A 80 15.47 20.63 10.62
C MET A 80 15.43 21.24 12.02
N ASN A 81 15.62 22.56 12.09
CA ASN A 81 15.39 23.32 13.31
C ASN A 81 13.88 23.35 13.64
N VAL A 82 13.54 23.40 14.93
CA VAL A 82 12.17 23.41 15.44
C VAL A 82 11.38 24.63 14.94
N ASP A 83 12.01 25.81 14.87
CA ASP A 83 11.33 27.03 14.40
C ASP A 83 10.85 26.88 12.95
N LEU A 84 11.70 26.29 12.10
CA LEU A 84 11.35 26.02 10.71
C LEU A 84 10.27 24.93 10.58
N LEU A 85 10.17 24.03 11.56
CA LEU A 85 9.11 23.03 11.61
C LEU A 85 7.74 23.70 11.80
N TYR A 86 7.64 24.68 12.70
CA TYR A 86 6.41 25.44 12.93
C TYR A 86 5.99 26.21 11.69
N ASP A 87 6.91 26.98 11.10
CA ASP A 87 6.65 27.73 9.87
C ASP A 87 6.15 26.81 8.75
N LEU A 88 6.74 25.62 8.66
CA LEU A 88 6.35 24.65 7.65
C LEU A 88 4.99 24.02 7.94
N LEU A 89 4.66 23.70 9.19
CA LEU A 89 3.38 23.12 9.58
C LEU A 89 2.23 24.12 9.44
N ASP A 90 2.46 25.39 9.77
CA ASP A 90 1.48 26.45 9.52
C ASP A 90 1.28 26.66 8.02
N TYR A 91 2.35 26.67 7.23
CA TYR A 91 2.23 26.69 5.76
C TYR A 91 1.41 25.50 5.23
N MET A 92 1.63 24.28 5.73
CA MET A 92 0.83 23.11 5.33
C MET A 92 -0.64 23.28 5.70
N ARG A 93 -0.94 23.88 6.85
CA ARG A 93 -2.30 24.16 7.28
C ARG A 93 -2.97 25.18 6.36
N ASP A 94 -2.25 26.21 5.93
CA ASP A 94 -2.78 27.24 5.04
C ASP A 94 -3.07 26.67 3.64
N VAL A 95 -2.15 25.88 3.08
CA VAL A 95 -2.37 25.15 1.81
C VAL A 95 -3.60 24.25 1.87
N LEU A 96 -3.84 23.61 3.02
CA LEU A 96 -5.02 22.76 3.24
C LEU A 96 -6.32 23.55 3.45
N LYS A 97 -6.26 24.77 4.00
CA LYS A 97 -7.44 25.63 4.23
C LYS A 97 -7.94 26.28 2.94
N GLU A 98 -7.04 26.64 2.03
CA GLU A 98 -7.39 27.22 0.72
C GLU A 98 -8.34 26.33 -0.10
N GLN A 99 -8.49 25.05 0.27
CA GLN A 99 -9.45 24.10 -0.30
C GLN A 99 -10.93 24.45 -0.08
N ALA A 100 -11.26 25.32 0.88
CA ALA A 100 -12.65 25.69 1.16
C ALA A 100 -13.19 26.79 0.21
N GLN A 101 -12.34 27.41 -0.62
CA GLN A 101 -12.69 28.55 -1.47
C GLN A 101 -12.30 28.30 -2.94
N ASP A 102 -13.22 27.72 -3.73
CA ASP A 102 -13.29 27.72 -5.20
C ASP A 102 -12.03 27.34 -6.03
N GLN A 103 -10.92 26.90 -5.42
CA GLN A 103 -9.72 26.39 -6.09
C GLN A 103 -9.34 25.03 -5.53
N GLU A 104 -9.86 23.97 -6.15
CA GLU A 104 -9.53 22.60 -5.78
C GLU A 104 -8.05 22.31 -6.07
N LEU A 105 -7.27 21.96 -5.05
CA LEU A 105 -5.93 21.42 -5.26
C LEU A 105 -6.05 19.98 -5.76
N PRO A 106 -5.06 19.50 -6.53
CA PRO A 106 -5.03 18.09 -6.91
C PRO A 106 -4.91 17.21 -5.66
N THR A 107 -5.71 16.14 -5.60
CA THR A 107 -5.79 15.21 -4.46
C THR A 107 -4.41 14.67 -4.04
N VAL A 108 -3.51 14.47 -5.00
CA VAL A 108 -2.14 14.01 -4.76
C VAL A 108 -1.32 14.99 -3.93
N THR A 109 -1.48 16.30 -4.15
CA THR A 109 -0.80 17.34 -3.38
C THR A 109 -1.33 17.40 -1.95
N ILE A 110 -2.64 17.25 -1.79
CA ILE A 110 -3.29 17.20 -0.47
C ILE A 110 -2.81 15.97 0.32
N LEU A 111 -2.79 14.79 -0.31
CA LEU A 111 -2.27 13.59 0.32
C LEU A 111 -0.78 13.72 0.68
N GLN A 112 0.02 14.31 -0.22
CA GLN A 112 1.43 14.57 0.06
C GLN A 112 1.62 15.56 1.20
N SER A 113 0.76 16.58 1.36
CA SER A 113 0.83 17.53 2.48
C SER A 113 0.54 16.87 3.80
N LEU A 114 -0.48 16.00 3.83
CA LEU A 114 -0.79 15.18 4.99
C LEU A 114 0.36 14.25 5.35
N VAL A 115 0.92 13.49 4.39
CA VAL A 115 2.07 12.61 4.64
C VAL A 115 3.29 13.40 5.13
N THR A 116 3.54 14.57 4.57
CA THR A 116 4.65 15.45 4.95
C THR A 116 4.46 15.97 6.38
N THR A 117 3.27 16.46 6.71
CA THR A 117 2.88 16.89 8.06
C THR A 117 3.09 15.78 9.08
N ALA A 118 2.60 14.56 8.79
CA ALA A 118 2.76 13.44 9.71
C ALA A 118 4.22 12.99 9.89
N ARG A 119 5.08 13.16 8.87
CA ARG A 119 6.52 12.89 8.96
C ARG A 119 7.27 13.98 9.72
N LEU A 120 6.90 15.24 9.53
CA LEU A 120 7.43 16.39 10.29
C LEU A 120 7.14 16.27 11.78
N MET A 121 5.96 15.75 12.12
CA MET A 121 5.58 15.48 13.50
C MET A 121 6.19 14.20 14.08
N GLY A 122 6.74 13.34 13.22
CA GLY A 122 7.53 12.20 13.66
C GLY A 122 8.92 12.62 14.11
N GLY A 123 9.29 12.33 15.36
CA GLY A 123 10.62 12.64 15.90
C GLY A 123 10.60 13.88 16.78
N ILE A 124 11.37 14.92 16.42
CA ILE A 124 11.50 16.16 17.21
C ILE A 124 10.14 16.87 17.36
N GLY A 125 9.30 16.82 16.33
CA GLY A 125 7.94 17.38 16.36
C GLY A 125 6.96 16.66 17.28
N ALA A 126 7.27 15.47 17.80
CA ALA A 126 6.39 14.75 18.72
C ALA A 126 6.39 15.34 20.14
N ALA A 127 7.41 16.12 20.49
CA ALA A 127 7.49 16.86 21.75
C ALA A 127 6.68 18.16 21.72
N ILE A 128 6.14 18.52 20.57
CA ILE A 128 5.47 19.80 20.34
C ILE A 128 3.96 19.58 20.35
N ASP A 129 3.23 20.37 21.13
CA ASP A 129 1.78 20.32 21.22
C ASP A 129 1.15 21.15 20.10
N ILE A 130 1.04 20.55 18.92
CA ILE A 130 0.46 21.19 17.73
C ILE A 130 -0.99 20.72 17.57
N ASP A 131 -1.91 21.64 17.31
CA ASP A 131 -3.30 21.28 17.04
C ASP A 131 -3.43 20.54 15.70
N MET A 132 -3.94 19.31 15.83
CA MET A 132 -4.11 18.33 14.76
C MET A 132 -5.53 18.26 14.20
N ALA A 133 -6.49 18.96 14.81
CA ALA A 133 -7.89 18.85 14.45
C ALA A 133 -8.11 19.11 12.96
N GLU A 134 -7.50 20.16 12.42
CA GLU A 134 -7.66 20.50 11.00
C GLU A 134 -7.06 19.44 10.07
N PHE A 135 -5.90 18.86 10.39
CA PHE A 135 -5.33 17.80 9.58
C PHE A 135 -6.20 16.53 9.58
N TYR A 136 -6.86 16.22 10.71
CA TYR A 136 -7.83 15.13 10.76
C TYR A 136 -9.10 15.43 9.95
N ASN A 137 -9.62 16.66 9.98
CA ASN A 137 -10.75 17.08 9.14
C ASN A 137 -10.41 16.89 7.66
N GLN A 138 -9.23 17.35 7.24
CA GLN A 138 -8.78 17.25 5.86
C GLN A 138 -8.54 15.80 5.43
N LEU A 139 -7.91 14.98 6.27
CA LEU A 139 -7.77 13.54 6.00
C LEU A 139 -9.15 12.87 5.83
N TYR A 140 -10.12 13.24 6.67
CA TYR A 140 -11.47 12.70 6.61
C TYR A 140 -12.23 13.11 5.34
N ARG A 141 -12.01 14.33 4.83
CA ARG A 141 -12.56 14.84 3.55
C ARG A 141 -11.93 14.18 2.33
N VAL A 142 -10.64 13.87 2.39
CA VAL A 142 -9.87 13.37 1.22
C VAL A 142 -10.16 11.90 0.92
N ILE A 143 -10.54 11.09 1.91
CA ILE A 143 -10.83 9.65 1.71
C ILE A 143 -11.84 9.41 0.56
N PRO A 144 -13.07 9.99 0.59
CA PRO A 144 -14.00 9.93 -0.54
C PRO A 144 -13.38 10.32 -1.88
N ARG A 145 -12.73 11.50 -1.90
CA ARG A 145 -12.22 12.13 -3.12
C ARG A 145 -11.13 11.31 -3.79
N SER A 146 -10.21 10.75 -3.01
CA SER A 146 -9.15 9.88 -3.52
C SER A 146 -9.74 8.62 -4.14
N LEU A 147 -10.65 7.96 -3.44
CA LEU A 147 -11.20 6.67 -3.86
C LEU A 147 -12.12 6.78 -5.09
N MET A 148 -12.79 7.93 -5.28
CA MET A 148 -13.57 8.19 -6.49
C MET A 148 -12.71 8.50 -7.73
N SER A 149 -11.50 9.06 -7.53
CA SER A 149 -10.61 9.45 -8.63
C SER A 149 -9.77 8.29 -9.17
N ASP A 150 -9.61 7.20 -8.43
CA ASP A 150 -8.59 6.16 -8.63
C ASP A 150 -8.98 5.02 -9.60
N LEU A 151 -10.02 5.16 -10.43
CA LEU A 151 -10.46 4.05 -11.30
C LEU A 151 -9.43 3.63 -12.37
N ASN A 152 -8.43 4.47 -12.71
CA ASN A 152 -7.56 4.23 -13.88
C ASN A 152 -6.06 4.55 -13.72
N ASP A 153 -5.54 4.85 -12.52
CA ASP A 153 -4.12 5.24 -12.38
C ASP A 153 -3.17 4.02 -12.31
N PRO A 154 -2.33 3.75 -13.34
CA PRO A 154 -1.47 2.56 -13.39
C PRO A 154 -0.31 2.60 -12.38
N ASN A 155 -0.01 3.77 -11.82
CA ASN A 155 1.13 3.98 -10.94
C ASN A 155 0.77 3.91 -9.44
N GLU A 156 -0.51 3.74 -9.09
CA GLU A 156 -1.03 3.62 -7.70
C GLU A 156 -0.59 4.75 -6.75
N LYS A 157 -0.09 5.87 -7.27
CA LYS A 157 0.56 6.89 -6.45
C LYS A 157 -0.38 7.45 -5.39
N GLN A 158 -1.64 7.71 -5.75
CA GLN A 158 -2.63 8.28 -4.83
C GLN A 158 -3.00 7.28 -3.73
N SER A 159 -3.36 6.05 -4.11
CA SER A 159 -3.63 4.94 -3.20
C SER A 159 -2.51 4.72 -2.18
N ARG A 160 -1.26 4.75 -2.64
CA ARG A 160 -0.09 4.57 -1.77
C ARG A 160 0.08 5.71 -0.77
N LEU A 161 -0.13 6.95 -1.21
CA LEU A 161 -0.07 8.13 -0.34
C LEU A 161 -1.22 8.16 0.67
N LEU A 162 -2.43 7.76 0.26
CA LEU A 162 -3.59 7.65 1.14
C LEU A 162 -3.33 6.67 2.28
N ILE A 163 -2.84 5.47 1.95
CA ILE A 163 -2.56 4.42 2.93
C ILE A 163 -1.42 4.83 3.86
N ASP A 164 -0.36 5.46 3.34
CA ASP A 164 0.71 6.03 4.16
C ASP A 164 0.19 7.12 5.10
N ALA A 165 -0.68 8.02 4.61
CA ALA A 165 -1.29 9.06 5.43
C ALA A 165 -2.14 8.45 6.56
N LEU A 166 -3.03 7.50 6.25
CA LEU A 166 -3.87 6.81 7.23
C LEU A 166 -3.02 6.08 8.29
N TYR A 167 -1.99 5.35 7.87
CA TYR A 167 -1.09 4.67 8.79
C TYR A 167 -0.37 5.65 9.72
N LEU A 168 0.20 6.73 9.17
CA LEU A 168 0.95 7.69 9.98
C LEU A 168 0.04 8.46 10.96
N PHE A 169 -1.14 8.90 10.53
CA PHE A 169 -2.06 9.67 11.38
C PHE A 169 -2.83 8.83 12.41
N LEU A 170 -3.22 7.61 12.06
CA LEU A 170 -4.12 6.80 12.90
C LEU A 170 -3.37 5.74 13.75
N ILE A 171 -2.36 5.09 13.17
CA ILE A 171 -1.63 4.02 13.85
C ILE A 171 -0.42 4.58 14.60
N LYS A 172 0.44 5.37 13.94
CA LYS A 172 1.67 5.88 14.53
C LYS A 172 1.43 6.99 15.57
N HIS A 173 0.48 7.89 15.34
CA HIS A 173 0.07 8.87 16.34
C HIS A 173 -0.87 8.22 17.38
N SER A 174 -0.62 8.49 18.67
CA SER A 174 -1.24 7.74 19.79
C SER A 174 -2.44 8.43 20.44
N LYS A 175 -2.65 9.74 20.23
CA LYS A 175 -3.69 10.52 20.91
C LYS A 175 -4.92 10.76 20.01
N LEU A 176 -5.77 9.75 19.87
CA LEU A 176 -7.05 9.86 19.14
C LEU A 176 -8.22 9.68 20.10
N SER A 177 -9.21 10.56 20.00
CA SER A 177 -10.50 10.39 20.67
C SER A 177 -11.27 9.21 20.07
N LEU A 178 -12.06 8.54 20.89
CA LEU A 178 -12.88 7.41 20.49
C LEU A 178 -13.81 7.72 19.29
N VAL A 179 -14.46 8.90 19.30
CA VAL A 179 -15.37 9.34 18.23
C VAL A 179 -14.64 9.43 16.88
N ARG A 180 -13.47 10.08 16.81
CA ARG A 180 -12.65 10.12 15.59
C ARG A 180 -12.33 8.74 15.05
N VAL A 181 -11.86 7.83 15.91
CA VAL A 181 -11.51 6.47 15.48
C VAL A 181 -12.73 5.78 14.87
N ALA A 182 -13.88 5.84 15.53
CA ALA A 182 -15.12 5.25 15.02
C ALA A 182 -15.58 5.90 13.71
N SER A 183 -15.49 7.23 13.57
CA SER A 183 -15.82 7.96 12.34
C SER A 183 -14.93 7.54 11.17
N PHE A 184 -13.61 7.44 11.39
CA PHE A 184 -12.66 6.97 10.39
C PHE A 184 -12.91 5.52 9.99
N VAL A 185 -13.09 4.63 10.97
CA VAL A 185 -13.35 3.20 10.72
C VAL A 185 -14.65 3.03 9.92
N LYS A 186 -15.74 3.70 10.33
CA LYS A 186 -17.02 3.67 9.61
C LYS A 186 -16.84 4.13 8.18
N ARG A 187 -16.27 5.32 7.97
CA ARG A 187 -16.05 5.88 6.62
C ARG A 187 -15.19 4.96 5.76
N MET A 188 -14.05 4.49 6.28
CA MET A 188 -13.15 3.60 5.53
C MET A 188 -13.85 2.34 5.05
N ILE A 189 -14.67 1.71 5.90
CA ILE A 189 -15.38 0.48 5.54
C ILE A 189 -16.52 0.77 4.56
N THR A 190 -17.27 1.86 4.74
CA THR A 190 -18.31 2.28 3.78
C THR A 190 -17.72 2.48 2.38
N TRP A 191 -16.58 3.18 2.28
CA TRP A 191 -15.93 3.40 0.98
C TRP A 191 -15.24 2.15 0.43
N ALA A 192 -14.68 1.29 1.28
CA ALA A 192 -14.14 0.00 0.87
C ALA A 192 -15.23 -0.90 0.23
N CYS A 193 -16.49 -0.76 0.66
CA CYS A 193 -17.62 -1.49 0.09
C CYS A 193 -18.13 -0.89 -1.24
N GLY A 194 -18.18 0.45 -1.37
CA GLY A 194 -18.90 1.11 -2.47
C GLY A 194 -18.09 1.41 -3.74
N HIS A 195 -16.83 1.83 -3.61
CA HIS A 195 -16.11 2.48 -4.73
C HIS A 195 -14.65 2.03 -4.87
N CYS A 196 -14.20 1.04 -4.10
CA CYS A 196 -12.78 0.75 -3.93
C CYS A 196 -12.31 -0.45 -4.76
N PRO A 197 -11.12 -0.39 -5.41
CA PRO A 197 -10.51 -1.56 -6.01
C PRO A 197 -9.96 -2.52 -4.93
N VAL A 198 -9.83 -3.81 -5.25
CA VAL A 198 -9.47 -4.88 -4.29
C VAL A 198 -8.24 -4.56 -3.43
N HIS A 199 -7.17 -4.07 -4.05
CA HIS A 199 -5.89 -3.80 -3.37
C HIS A 199 -6.04 -2.73 -2.28
N VAL A 200 -6.76 -1.65 -2.57
CA VAL A 200 -7.00 -0.59 -1.58
C VAL A 200 -8.02 -1.04 -0.53
N ALA A 201 -9.05 -1.79 -0.92
CA ALA A 201 -10.05 -2.31 0.03
C ALA A 201 -9.40 -3.22 1.09
N ILE A 202 -8.48 -4.10 0.68
CA ILE A 202 -7.72 -4.94 1.62
C ILE A 202 -6.91 -4.09 2.58
N ALA A 203 -6.19 -3.08 2.09
CA ALA A 203 -5.37 -2.21 2.93
C ALA A 203 -6.21 -1.39 3.93
N LEU A 204 -7.35 -0.84 3.49
CA LEU A 204 -8.27 -0.11 4.36
C LEU A 204 -8.85 -1.03 5.44
N LEU A 205 -9.23 -2.26 5.10
CA LEU A 205 -9.74 -3.23 6.07
C LEU A 205 -8.69 -3.69 7.08
N GLU A 206 -7.43 -3.88 6.66
CA GLU A 206 -6.33 -4.20 7.57
C GLU A 206 -6.05 -3.03 8.53
N ILE A 207 -6.04 -1.77 8.05
CA ILE A 207 -5.89 -0.59 8.92
C ILE A 207 -7.08 -0.48 9.88
N ALA A 208 -8.31 -0.66 9.41
CA ALA A 208 -9.50 -0.62 10.27
C ALA A 208 -9.46 -1.70 11.36
N LEU A 209 -9.01 -2.91 11.01
CA LEU A 209 -8.78 -4.00 11.96
C LEU A 209 -7.72 -3.63 13.01
N GLU A 210 -6.58 -3.07 12.59
CA GLU A 210 -5.55 -2.61 13.54
C GLU A 210 -6.08 -1.52 14.49
N LEU A 211 -6.93 -0.61 14.00
CA LEU A 211 -7.56 0.41 14.82
C LEU A 211 -8.54 -0.18 15.85
N LEU A 212 -9.33 -1.19 15.47
CA LEU A 212 -10.25 -1.89 16.38
C LEU A 212 -9.52 -2.77 17.42
N ILE A 213 -8.31 -3.22 17.10
CA ILE A 213 -7.43 -3.92 18.04
C ILE A 213 -6.83 -2.91 19.03
N LYS A 214 -6.32 -1.77 18.54
CA LYS A 214 -5.71 -0.71 19.36
C LYS A 214 -6.72 0.01 20.26
N TYR A 215 -7.95 0.22 19.79
CA TYR A 215 -9.02 0.91 20.51
C TYR A 215 -10.21 -0.03 20.76
N PRO A 216 -10.20 -0.82 21.85
CA PRO A 216 -11.26 -1.81 22.11
C PRO A 216 -12.63 -1.17 22.30
N ASN A 217 -12.71 0.06 22.80
CA ASN A 217 -13.98 0.77 22.98
C ASN A 217 -14.65 1.09 21.64
N ALA A 218 -13.90 1.19 20.53
CA ALA A 218 -14.47 1.42 19.20
C ALA A 218 -15.25 0.21 18.67
N ARG A 219 -15.09 -0.97 19.29
CA ARG A 219 -15.84 -2.19 18.95
C ARG A 219 -17.34 -2.06 19.22
N GLN A 220 -17.76 -1.06 20.00
CA GLN A 220 -19.17 -0.72 20.17
C GLN A 220 -19.89 -0.51 18.83
N LEU A 221 -19.17 -0.04 17.80
CA LEU A 221 -19.71 0.13 16.44
C LEU A 221 -20.18 -1.19 15.79
N LEU A 222 -19.65 -2.33 16.24
CA LEU A 222 -20.01 -3.68 15.78
C LEU A 222 -21.16 -4.28 16.61
N GLY A 223 -21.45 -3.71 17.78
CA GLY A 223 -22.65 -4.04 18.53
C GLY A 223 -23.86 -3.53 17.76
N GLY A 224 -24.84 -4.40 17.52
CA GLY A 224 -26.10 -4.02 16.84
C GLY A 224 -26.98 -3.06 17.63
N GLU A 225 -26.47 -2.49 18.73
CA GLU A 225 -27.18 -1.54 19.59
C GLU A 225 -26.66 -0.13 19.29
N GLU A 226 -27.53 0.69 18.70
CA GLU A 226 -27.29 2.12 18.48
C GLU A 226 -27.15 2.80 19.84
N SER A 227 -25.90 3.01 20.25
CA SER A 227 -25.57 3.59 21.56
C SER A 227 -25.48 5.11 21.55
N GLY A 228 -25.48 5.72 20.35
CA GLY A 228 -25.42 7.17 20.17
C GLY A 228 -26.80 7.81 20.07
N MET A 229 -26.96 8.99 20.68
CA MET A 229 -28.11 9.84 20.43
C MET A 229 -27.91 10.65 19.15
N GLY A 230 -28.95 10.74 18.32
CA GLY A 230 -28.95 11.53 17.07
C GLY A 230 -28.85 10.69 15.80
N SER A 231 -28.70 11.35 14.65
CA SER A 231 -28.56 10.72 13.33
C SER A 231 -27.12 10.71 12.86
N TYR A 232 -26.72 9.64 12.16
CA TYR A 232 -25.42 9.57 11.50
C TYR A 232 -25.38 10.43 10.23
N GLU A 233 -24.38 11.30 10.10
CA GLU A 233 -24.18 12.15 8.92
C GLU A 233 -23.06 11.60 8.01
N PRO A 234 -23.36 10.81 6.96
CA PRO A 234 -22.34 10.17 6.13
C PRO A 234 -21.46 11.17 5.38
N PHE A 235 -22.01 12.32 4.98
CA PHE A 235 -21.35 13.35 4.19
C PHE A 235 -20.67 14.44 5.04
N GLY A 236 -20.74 14.34 6.36
CA GLY A 236 -20.12 15.32 7.25
C GLY A 236 -18.61 15.39 7.03
N ASN A 237 -18.05 16.59 7.07
CA ASN A 237 -16.63 16.80 6.77
C ASN A 237 -15.73 16.78 8.02
N ASN A 238 -16.34 16.81 9.21
CA ASN A 238 -15.63 16.83 10.48
C ASN A 238 -15.86 15.50 11.21
N PRO A 239 -14.82 14.71 11.52
CA PRO A 239 -14.96 13.40 12.14
C PRO A 239 -15.56 13.46 13.56
N ASP A 240 -15.47 14.60 14.23
CA ASP A 240 -16.01 14.80 15.59
C ASP A 240 -17.53 15.01 15.62
N GLN A 241 -18.14 15.43 14.50
CA GLN A 241 -19.56 15.83 14.44
C GLN A 241 -20.47 14.78 13.79
N VAL A 242 -19.90 13.74 13.18
CA VAL A 242 -20.63 12.76 12.36
C VAL A 242 -21.43 11.73 13.17
N ASN A 243 -21.23 11.66 14.49
CA ASN A 243 -21.92 10.72 15.40
C ASN A 243 -21.88 9.25 14.92
N PRO A 244 -20.69 8.63 14.84
CA PRO A 244 -20.54 7.28 14.29
C PRO A 244 -21.28 6.20 15.09
N PHE A 245 -21.52 6.40 16.38
CA PHE A 245 -22.21 5.44 17.25
C PHE A 245 -23.75 5.44 17.10
N ALA A 246 -24.29 6.38 16.33
CA ALA A 246 -25.71 6.38 15.97
C ALA A 246 -26.04 5.32 14.89
N THR A 247 -25.03 4.69 14.29
CA THR A 247 -25.22 3.62 13.30
C THR A 247 -24.29 2.46 13.60
N SER A 248 -24.72 1.23 13.32
CA SER A 248 -23.86 0.05 13.38
C SER A 248 -23.05 -0.14 12.08
N LEU A 249 -21.98 -0.93 12.14
CA LEU A 249 -21.10 -1.26 11.00
C LEU A 249 -21.68 -2.35 10.08
N TRP A 250 -22.84 -2.10 9.49
CA TRP A 250 -23.54 -3.07 8.65
C TRP A 250 -22.82 -3.39 7.32
N GLU A 251 -21.94 -2.51 6.84
CA GLU A 251 -21.21 -2.69 5.58
C GLU A 251 -20.26 -3.90 5.60
N ILE A 252 -19.82 -4.32 6.78
CA ILE A 252 -19.02 -5.54 6.93
C ILE A 252 -19.82 -6.76 6.49
N TYR A 253 -21.14 -6.75 6.69
CA TYR A 253 -21.99 -7.85 6.27
C TYR A 253 -22.02 -7.97 4.75
N ALA A 254 -22.12 -6.85 4.03
CA ALA A 254 -22.03 -6.84 2.57
C ALA A 254 -20.67 -7.35 2.07
N LEU A 255 -19.59 -7.07 2.80
CA LEU A 255 -18.25 -7.56 2.47
C LEU A 255 -18.06 -9.08 2.71
N PHE A 256 -18.99 -9.78 3.36
CA PHE A 256 -18.92 -11.24 3.46
C PHE A 256 -19.10 -11.94 2.11
N ASP A 257 -19.88 -11.34 1.21
CA ASP A 257 -20.16 -11.89 -0.11
C ASP A 257 -19.27 -11.29 -1.21
N HIS A 258 -18.21 -10.57 -0.82
CA HIS A 258 -17.27 -9.98 -1.76
C HIS A 258 -16.56 -11.05 -2.61
N TYR A 259 -16.33 -10.78 -3.89
CA TYR A 259 -15.75 -11.74 -4.85
C TYR A 259 -14.34 -12.22 -4.43
N HIS A 260 -13.53 -11.33 -3.89
CA HIS A 260 -12.16 -11.65 -3.46
C HIS A 260 -12.10 -12.35 -2.10
N ALA A 261 -11.45 -13.52 -2.04
CA ALA A 261 -11.39 -14.36 -0.83
C ALA A 261 -10.72 -13.66 0.37
N ARG A 262 -9.65 -12.89 0.14
CA ARG A 262 -8.95 -12.19 1.23
C ARG A 262 -9.83 -11.14 1.92
N VAL A 263 -10.67 -10.44 1.14
CA VAL A 263 -11.61 -9.45 1.70
C VAL A 263 -12.61 -10.15 2.62
N ARG A 264 -13.15 -11.30 2.21
CA ARG A 264 -14.03 -12.12 3.07
C ARG A 264 -13.36 -12.59 4.35
N GLU A 265 -12.09 -13.02 4.28
CA GLU A 265 -11.32 -13.42 5.47
C GLU A 265 -11.09 -12.25 6.44
N LEU A 266 -10.86 -11.05 5.92
CA LEU A 266 -10.67 -9.85 6.73
C LEU A 266 -11.97 -9.38 7.38
N SER A 267 -13.08 -9.39 6.65
CA SER A 267 -14.40 -9.12 7.22
C SER A 267 -14.73 -10.06 8.37
N LYS A 268 -14.45 -11.36 8.22
CA LYS A 268 -14.58 -12.36 9.30
C LYS A 268 -13.67 -12.02 10.49
N SER A 269 -12.41 -11.69 10.22
CA SER A 269 -11.45 -11.30 11.26
C SER A 269 -11.89 -10.06 12.06
N ILE A 270 -12.51 -9.07 11.40
CA ILE A 270 -13.02 -7.87 12.06
C ILE A 270 -14.18 -8.22 13.01
N VAL A 271 -15.13 -9.05 12.56
CA VAL A 271 -16.24 -9.51 13.42
C VAL A 271 -15.75 -10.38 14.57
N ASP A 272 -14.79 -11.27 14.33
CA ASP A 272 -14.16 -12.10 15.38
C ASP A 272 -13.49 -11.24 16.46
N THR A 273 -13.01 -10.05 16.11
CA THR A 273 -12.41 -9.10 17.05
C THR A 273 -13.45 -8.53 18.03
N CYS A 274 -14.72 -8.42 17.62
CA CYS A 274 -15.83 -8.02 18.49
C CYS A 274 -16.22 -9.14 19.47
N ALA A 275 -16.22 -10.39 19.01
CA ALA A 275 -16.68 -11.53 19.79
C ALA A 275 -15.73 -11.92 20.95
N GLY A 276 -14.57 -11.26 21.05
CA GLY A 276 -13.46 -11.71 21.88
C GLY A 276 -12.87 -13.01 21.34
N PRO A 277 -11.61 -13.34 21.65
CA PRO A 277 -11.01 -14.56 21.15
C PRO A 277 -11.57 -15.76 21.92
N LYS A 278 -12.65 -16.36 21.40
CA LYS A 278 -13.35 -17.52 21.96
C LYS A 278 -12.47 -18.78 22.05
N ASN A 279 -11.43 -18.88 21.21
CA ASN A 279 -10.55 -20.04 21.12
C ASN A 279 -9.08 -19.67 21.40
N LYS A 280 -8.33 -20.57 22.07
CA LYS A 280 -6.88 -20.43 22.32
C LYS A 280 -6.05 -20.20 21.03
N LYS A 281 -6.50 -20.75 19.89
CA LYS A 281 -5.89 -20.51 18.56
C LYS A 281 -6.12 -19.08 18.04
N THR A 282 -7.31 -18.51 18.28
CA THR A 282 -7.64 -17.12 17.92
C THR A 282 -6.90 -16.13 18.84
N GLN A 283 -6.68 -16.48 20.10
CA GLN A 283 -5.82 -15.72 21.03
C GLN A 283 -4.36 -15.70 20.55
N GLN A 284 -3.83 -16.83 20.12
CA GLN A 284 -2.48 -16.90 19.53
C GLN A 284 -2.39 -16.14 18.21
N ALA A 285 -3.38 -16.22 17.32
CA ALA A 285 -3.39 -15.49 16.05
C ALA A 285 -3.53 -13.97 16.24
N ALA A 286 -4.34 -13.51 17.21
CA ALA A 286 -4.44 -12.11 17.59
C ALA A 286 -3.14 -11.58 18.25
N ALA A 287 -2.49 -12.40 19.08
CA ALA A 287 -1.19 -12.08 19.66
C ALA A 287 -0.03 -12.14 18.63
N LEU A 288 -0.16 -12.93 17.56
CA LEU A 288 0.81 -13.04 16.48
C LEU A 288 0.70 -11.95 15.42
N ARG A 289 -0.43 -11.22 15.35
CA ARG A 289 -0.57 -10.07 14.44
C ARG A 289 0.34 -8.95 14.94
N LYS A 290 1.60 -9.00 14.50
CA LYS A 290 2.53 -7.87 14.60
C LYS A 290 1.92 -6.73 13.78
N SER A 291 1.82 -5.54 14.38
CA SER A 291 1.38 -4.33 13.66
C SER A 291 2.23 -4.18 12.41
N LEU A 292 1.54 -4.05 11.28
CA LEU A 292 2.16 -3.96 9.97
C LEU A 292 2.88 -2.60 9.87
N LYS A 293 4.12 -2.60 9.41
CA LYS A 293 4.83 -1.35 9.09
C LYS A 293 4.25 -0.73 7.82
N SER A 294 4.37 0.60 7.63
CA SER A 294 3.95 1.28 6.39
C SER A 294 4.49 0.60 5.11
N THR A 295 5.72 0.08 5.12
CA THR A 295 6.28 -0.67 3.98
C THR A 295 5.50 -1.95 3.67
N GLN A 296 4.98 -2.63 4.68
CA GLN A 296 4.20 -3.87 4.50
C GLN A 296 2.82 -3.58 3.91
N TYR A 297 2.24 -2.41 4.18
CA TYR A 297 1.02 -1.96 3.50
C TYR A 297 1.28 -1.61 2.02
N GLN A 298 2.44 -1.03 1.70
CA GLN A 298 2.84 -0.79 0.32
C GLN A 298 3.06 -2.10 -0.45
N ASP A 299 3.65 -3.10 0.20
CA ASP A 299 3.81 -4.44 -0.35
C ASP A 299 2.43 -5.09 -0.60
N LEU A 300 1.50 -4.97 0.35
CA LEU A 300 0.12 -5.47 0.20
C LEU A 300 -0.61 -4.85 -0.99
N ILE A 301 -0.45 -3.54 -1.22
CA ILE A 301 -1.01 -2.90 -2.42
C ILE A 301 -0.44 -3.62 -3.64
N SER A 302 0.88 -3.64 -3.80
CA SER A 302 1.56 -4.22 -4.97
C SER A 302 1.21 -5.69 -5.21
N ASP A 303 0.96 -6.43 -4.14
CA ASP A 303 0.66 -7.86 -4.15
C ASP A 303 -0.75 -8.18 -4.64
N TYR A 304 -1.71 -7.29 -4.38
CA TYR A 304 -3.12 -7.48 -4.71
C TYR A 304 -3.61 -6.59 -5.87
N CYS A 305 -2.70 -5.96 -6.60
CA CYS A 305 -3.03 -5.10 -7.72
C CYS A 305 -3.74 -5.87 -8.85
N PRO A 306 -4.98 -5.49 -9.21
CA PRO A 306 -5.73 -6.16 -10.28
C PRO A 306 -5.05 -5.97 -11.64
N PHE A 307 -4.32 -4.86 -11.83
CA PHE A 307 -3.59 -4.56 -13.06
C PHE A 307 -2.32 -5.40 -13.26
N ALA A 308 -1.71 -5.89 -12.17
CA ALA A 308 -0.49 -6.69 -12.24
C ALA A 308 -0.75 -8.17 -12.61
N GLY A 309 -2.01 -8.62 -12.57
CA GLY A 309 -2.41 -9.98 -12.95
C GLY A 309 -1.84 -11.11 -12.06
N LYS A 310 -1.24 -10.76 -10.92
CA LYS A 310 -0.69 -11.75 -9.97
C LYS A 310 -1.76 -12.16 -8.97
N PHE A 311 -2.18 -13.41 -9.02
CA PHE A 311 -3.11 -13.97 -8.03
C PHE A 311 -2.35 -14.47 -6.81
N LYS A 312 -2.81 -14.10 -5.62
CA LYS A 312 -2.35 -14.67 -4.34
C LYS A 312 -3.52 -15.34 -3.60
N PRO A 313 -3.45 -16.65 -3.31
CA PRO A 313 -2.42 -17.60 -3.74
C PRO A 313 -2.40 -17.76 -5.27
N SER A 314 -1.26 -18.13 -5.82
CA SER A 314 -1.17 -18.40 -7.26
C SER A 314 -2.18 -19.47 -7.65
N VAL A 315 -2.84 -19.28 -8.78
CA VAL A 315 -3.77 -20.28 -9.32
C VAL A 315 -2.96 -21.55 -9.49
N LYS A 316 -3.32 -22.59 -8.74
CA LYS A 316 -2.68 -23.90 -8.90
C LYS A 316 -2.96 -24.34 -10.33
N VAL A 317 -1.90 -24.54 -11.10
CA VAL A 317 -2.02 -25.11 -12.45
C VAL A 317 -2.78 -26.43 -12.27
N PRO A 318 -3.84 -26.68 -13.04
CA PRO A 318 -4.52 -27.97 -13.00
C PRO A 318 -3.47 -29.07 -13.11
N GLY A 319 -3.63 -30.14 -12.32
CA GLY A 319 -2.74 -31.30 -12.41
C GLY A 319 -2.66 -31.80 -13.85
N PRO A 320 -1.56 -32.47 -14.24
CA PRO A 320 -1.41 -32.97 -15.60
C PRO A 320 -2.62 -33.82 -15.97
N ASN A 321 -3.23 -33.53 -17.13
CA ASN A 321 -4.34 -34.31 -17.63
C ASN A 321 -3.88 -35.77 -17.75
N VAL A 322 -4.60 -36.70 -17.12
CA VAL A 322 -4.26 -38.15 -17.14
C VAL A 322 -4.10 -38.67 -18.57
N LEU A 323 -4.85 -38.09 -19.51
CA LEU A 323 -4.77 -38.39 -20.94
C LEU A 323 -3.49 -37.85 -21.59
N GLN A 324 -2.98 -36.71 -21.13
CA GLN A 324 -1.75 -36.11 -21.64
C GLN A 324 -0.51 -36.88 -21.17
N GLU A 325 -0.53 -37.39 -19.93
CA GLU A 325 0.49 -38.33 -19.46
C GLU A 325 0.46 -39.66 -20.24
N ARG A 326 -0.74 -40.20 -20.50
CA ARG A 326 -0.89 -41.41 -21.33
C ARG A 326 -0.42 -41.18 -22.76
N TYR A 327 -0.68 -40.00 -23.32
CA TYR A 327 -0.22 -39.61 -24.65
C TYR A 327 1.31 -39.46 -24.70
N GLN A 328 1.93 -38.81 -23.72
CA GLN A 328 3.39 -38.71 -23.61
C GLN A 328 4.03 -40.09 -23.47
N LYS A 329 3.49 -40.96 -22.60
CA LYS A 329 3.96 -42.35 -22.49
C LYS A 329 3.84 -43.14 -23.80
N MET A 330 2.78 -42.91 -24.58
CA MET A 330 2.63 -43.51 -25.91
C MET A 330 3.64 -42.94 -26.92
N MET A 331 3.88 -41.63 -26.90
CA MET A 331 4.89 -40.99 -27.77
C MET A 331 6.31 -41.45 -27.45
N ASP A 332 6.68 -41.51 -26.18
CA ASP A 332 7.98 -42.00 -25.72
C ASP A 332 8.19 -43.47 -26.14
N SER A 333 7.14 -44.30 -26.01
CA SER A 333 7.15 -45.69 -26.48
C SER A 333 7.26 -45.84 -28.00
N SER A 334 6.83 -44.85 -28.78
CA SER A 334 6.87 -44.89 -30.25
C SER A 334 8.24 -44.48 -30.84
N SER A 335 9.10 -43.84 -30.04
CA SER A 335 10.47 -43.49 -30.43
C SER A 335 11.43 -44.70 -30.42
N SER A 336 11.04 -45.81 -29.77
CA SER A 336 11.79 -47.04 -29.70
C SER A 336 11.02 -48.16 -30.39
N LYS A 337 11.36 -48.42 -31.66
CA LYS A 337 11.00 -49.57 -32.53
C LYS A 337 9.91 -49.33 -33.58
N ASN A 338 10.36 -49.42 -34.83
CA ASN A 338 9.72 -49.87 -36.06
C ASN A 338 8.18 -49.99 -36.10
N SER A 339 7.59 -49.08 -36.90
CA SER A 339 6.52 -49.33 -37.88
C SER A 339 5.62 -50.55 -37.62
N LYS A 340 4.59 -50.36 -36.80
CA LYS A 340 3.28 -51.00 -36.96
C LYS A 340 2.20 -49.99 -36.59
N GLU A 341 1.18 -49.90 -37.45
CA GLU A 341 0.14 -48.88 -37.51
C GLU A 341 -0.28 -48.29 -36.14
N GLN A 342 -0.11 -46.98 -36.01
CA GLN A 342 -0.66 -46.22 -34.89
C GLN A 342 -2.18 -46.29 -34.95
N LYS A 343 -2.82 -47.09 -34.08
CA LYS A 343 -4.26 -46.97 -33.86
C LYS A 343 -4.53 -45.63 -33.19
N LEU A 344 -5.04 -44.68 -33.95
CA LEU A 344 -5.56 -43.41 -33.46
C LEU A 344 -6.67 -43.69 -32.44
N LEU A 345 -6.41 -43.45 -31.16
CA LEU A 345 -7.42 -43.56 -30.08
C LEU A 345 -8.52 -42.48 -30.20
N PHE A 346 -8.25 -41.42 -30.97
CA PHE A 346 -9.24 -40.48 -31.46
C PHE A 346 -9.18 -40.44 -32.98
N VAL A 347 -10.13 -41.12 -33.62
CA VAL A 347 -10.51 -40.78 -34.98
C VAL A 347 -11.45 -39.59 -34.83
N THR A 348 -10.96 -38.36 -35.04
CA THR A 348 -11.88 -37.36 -35.58
C THR A 348 -12.41 -37.97 -36.87
N PRO A 349 -13.74 -38.07 -37.08
CA PRO A 349 -14.25 -38.60 -38.33
C PRO A 349 -13.75 -37.66 -39.43
N SER A 350 -12.67 -38.04 -40.11
CA SER A 350 -12.28 -37.45 -41.37
C SER A 350 -13.47 -37.63 -42.29
N ALA A 351 -13.90 -36.55 -42.94
CA ALA A 351 -15.17 -36.42 -43.66
C ALA A 351 -15.42 -37.46 -44.79
N ILE A 352 -14.52 -38.41 -44.97
CA ILE A 352 -14.47 -39.42 -46.02
C ILE A 352 -15.14 -40.74 -45.58
N SER A 353 -15.28 -41.03 -44.28
CA SER A 353 -15.87 -42.29 -43.78
C SER A 353 -17.27 -42.17 -43.14
N LEU A 354 -17.91 -41.01 -43.23
CA LEU A 354 -19.32 -40.87 -42.88
C LEU A 354 -20.17 -41.36 -44.06
N HIS A 355 -20.67 -42.58 -43.98
CA HIS A 355 -21.88 -42.91 -44.74
C HIS A 355 -22.97 -41.93 -44.29
N GLU A 356 -23.52 -41.15 -45.23
CA GLU A 356 -24.60 -40.20 -44.94
C GLU A 356 -25.69 -40.86 -44.09
N SER A 357 -25.94 -40.29 -42.91
CA SER A 357 -26.98 -40.79 -42.01
C SER A 357 -28.34 -40.75 -42.72
N SER A 358 -29.18 -41.74 -42.44
CA SER A 358 -30.55 -41.81 -42.96
C SER A 358 -31.35 -40.52 -42.65
N PHE A 359 -31.01 -39.89 -41.53
CA PHE A 359 -31.56 -38.59 -41.12
C PHE A 359 -31.19 -37.45 -42.08
N ILE A 360 -29.92 -37.29 -42.47
CA ILE A 360 -29.49 -36.24 -43.41
C ILE A 360 -30.08 -36.49 -44.81
N LYS A 361 -30.22 -37.75 -45.22
CA LYS A 361 -30.92 -38.10 -46.48
C LYS A 361 -32.40 -37.73 -46.44
N SER A 362 -33.06 -37.94 -45.30
CA SER A 362 -34.48 -37.57 -45.12
C SER A 362 -34.66 -36.04 -45.14
N LEU A 363 -33.78 -35.30 -44.46
CA LEU A 363 -33.77 -33.83 -44.49
C LEU A 363 -33.54 -33.28 -45.90
N ARG A 364 -32.58 -33.84 -46.66
CA ARG A 364 -32.36 -33.42 -48.05
C ARG A 364 -33.54 -33.76 -48.96
N ARG A 365 -34.26 -34.85 -48.68
CA ARG A 365 -35.47 -35.20 -49.43
C ARG A 365 -36.59 -34.20 -49.14
N GLN A 366 -36.84 -33.88 -47.86
CA GLN A 366 -37.81 -32.85 -47.48
C GLN A 366 -37.49 -31.47 -48.04
N VAL A 367 -36.20 -31.07 -48.03
CA VAL A 367 -35.77 -29.79 -48.63
C VAL A 367 -35.93 -29.82 -50.16
N ARG A 368 -35.68 -30.95 -50.82
CA ARG A 368 -35.86 -31.08 -52.27
C ARG A 368 -37.35 -31.06 -52.65
N ASP A 369 -38.19 -31.75 -51.89
CA ASP A 369 -39.63 -31.76 -52.10
C ASP A 369 -40.21 -30.34 -51.89
N ALA A 370 -39.73 -29.61 -50.87
CA ALA A 370 -40.12 -28.22 -50.63
C ALA A 370 -39.65 -27.23 -51.72
N LEU A 371 -38.50 -27.47 -52.37
CA LEU A 371 -38.02 -26.64 -53.48
C LEU A 371 -38.77 -26.91 -54.79
N VAL A 372 -39.27 -28.13 -55.00
CA VAL A 372 -40.11 -28.46 -56.15
C VAL A 372 -41.50 -27.84 -56.02
N ASP A 373 -41.99 -27.67 -54.78
CA ASP A 373 -43.25 -26.98 -54.49
C ASP A 373 -43.16 -25.45 -54.68
N GLU A 374 -41.98 -24.83 -54.59
CA GLU A 374 -41.79 -23.40 -54.89
C GLU A 374 -41.62 -23.08 -56.40
N ASP A 375 -41.10 -24.03 -57.20
CA ASP A 375 -40.96 -23.89 -58.66
C ASP A 375 -42.24 -24.26 -59.45
N SER A 376 -43.32 -24.65 -58.77
CA SER A 376 -44.62 -25.04 -59.36
C SER A 376 -45.77 -24.08 -59.02
N LEU A 377 -45.44 -22.81 -58.76
CA LEU A 377 -46.36 -21.67 -58.73
C LEU A 377 -46.29 -20.84 -60.01
#